data_AF-Q02BC6-F1
#
_entry.id   AF-Q02BC6-F1
#
_cell.length_a   1.000
_cell.length_b   1.000
_cell.length_c   1.000
_cell.angle_alpha   90.00
_cell.angle_beta   90.00
_cell.angle_gamma   90.00
#
_symmetry.space_group_name_H-M   'P 1'
#
loop_
_entity.id
_entity.type
_entity.pdbx_description
1 polymer ?
#
loop_
_entity_poly.entity_id
_entity_poly.type
_entity_poly.pdbx_seq_one_letter_code
_entity_poly.pdbx_strand_id
1 'polypeptide(L)'
;MADVQYCMKDPVRVIDCRERAVVELWRKGHLSLGTIVIYLQWVRRFRTYCDKRKLPETEQLTAVGARRFAKAYAGPRLKGRQSSKESRNLASNALHAWAWASAALGTPLPPWRDKLGLSPWVRQTVKRQFAVRW
;
A
#
# COMPACT_ATOMS: atom_id res chain seq x y z
N MET A 1 1.85 -1.76 43.30
CA MET A 1 3.07 -1.01 42.94
C MET A 1 3.27 -1.17 41.44
N ALA A 2 3.63 -0.08 40.77
CA ALA A 2 3.52 0.17 39.32
C ALA A 2 4.10 -0.90 38.39
N ASP A 3 3.31 -1.34 37.41
CA ASP A 3 3.81 -1.82 36.11
C ASP A 3 3.21 -0.95 34.99
N VAL A 4 3.45 0.36 35.12
CA VAL A 4 3.10 1.39 34.14
C VAL A 4 4.37 1.72 33.36
N GLN A 5 5.00 0.75 32.68
CA GLN A 5 6.25 1.06 31.96
C GLN A 5 6.57 0.18 30.75
N TYR A 6 5.58 -0.12 29.91
CA TYR A 6 5.84 -0.31 28.48
C TYR A 6 4.77 0.35 27.62
N CYS A 7 4.55 1.64 27.87
CA CYS A 7 3.82 2.54 26.98
C CYS A 7 4.67 2.78 25.71
N MET A 8 4.81 1.75 24.85
CA MET A 8 5.16 2.00 23.45
C MET A 8 4.00 2.81 22.88
N LYS A 9 4.21 4.14 22.79
CA LYS A 9 3.39 5.05 21.99
C LYS A 9 3.11 4.34 20.68
N ASP A 10 1.85 3.98 20.42
CA ASP A 10 1.49 3.30 19.18
C ASP A 10 2.03 4.15 18.01
N PRO A 11 3.06 3.68 17.28
CA PRO A 11 3.69 4.50 16.26
C PRO A 11 2.76 4.68 15.06
N VAL A 12 1.69 3.88 14.99
CA VAL A 12 0.69 3.91 13.94
C VAL A 12 -0.41 4.90 14.32
N ARG A 13 -0.14 6.19 14.09
CA ARG A 13 -1.16 7.23 14.22
C ARG A 13 -2.18 7.10 13.11
N VAL A 14 -3.29 6.40 13.34
CA VAL A 14 -4.42 6.24 12.41
C VAL A 14 -5.23 7.55 12.29
N ILE A 15 -5.64 7.92 11.08
CA ILE A 15 -6.39 9.18 10.83
C ILE A 15 -7.90 8.93 10.68
N ASP A 16 -8.33 7.78 10.15
CA ASP A 16 -9.76 7.47 9.94
C ASP A 16 -10.10 5.99 10.16
N CYS A 17 -11.40 5.68 10.14
CA CYS A 17 -11.91 4.32 10.39
C CYS A 17 -11.41 3.30 9.36
N ARG A 18 -11.18 3.70 8.10
CA ARG A 18 -10.70 2.81 7.05
C ARG A 18 -9.23 2.49 7.25
N GLU A 19 -8.41 3.48 7.60
CA GLU A 19 -7.03 3.24 8.02
C GLU A 19 -6.97 2.33 9.24
N ARG A 20 -7.87 2.51 10.23
CA ARG A 20 -7.93 1.63 11.42
C ARG A 20 -8.15 0.18 11.03
N ALA A 21 -9.20 -0.09 10.25
CA ALA A 21 -9.56 -1.43 9.85
C ALA A 21 -8.46 -2.11 9.03
N VAL A 22 -7.80 -1.36 8.12
CA VAL A 22 -6.67 -1.89 7.34
C VAL A 22 -5.45 -2.16 8.22
N VAL A 23 -5.12 -1.27 9.17
CA VAL A 23 -4.01 -1.48 10.11
C VAL A 23 -4.25 -2.72 10.98
N GLU A 24 -5.46 -2.92 11.47
CA GLU A 24 -5.83 -4.12 12.23
C GLU A 24 -5.65 -5.38 11.38
N LEU A 25 -6.07 -5.35 10.11
CA LEU A 25 -5.85 -6.47 9.19
C LEU A 25 -4.36 -6.73 8.95
N TRP A 26 -3.56 -5.69 8.74
CA TRP A 26 -2.10 -5.83 8.57
C TRP A 26 -1.40 -6.33 9.84
N ARG A 27 -1.87 -5.95 11.03
CA ARG A 27 -1.37 -6.48 12.31
C ARG A 27 -1.70 -7.95 12.46
N LYS A 28 -2.93 -8.37 12.10
CA LYS A 28 -3.33 -9.78 12.07
C LYS A 28 -2.51 -10.59 11.06
N GLY A 29 -2.17 -9.97 9.93
CA GLY A 29 -1.18 -10.47 8.98
C GLY A 29 0.27 -10.15 9.38
N HIS A 30 0.58 -9.99 10.67
CA HIS A 30 1.92 -9.77 11.24
C HIS A 30 2.89 -8.86 10.46
N LEU A 31 2.39 -7.83 9.77
CA LEU A 31 3.27 -6.78 9.26
C LEU A 31 3.95 -6.07 10.44
N SER A 32 5.25 -5.82 10.30
CA SER A 32 5.99 -5.09 11.32
C SER A 32 5.43 -3.67 11.49
N LEU A 33 5.47 -3.13 12.71
CA LEU A 33 5.02 -1.75 12.99
C LEU A 33 5.74 -0.72 12.10
N GLY A 34 7.05 -0.89 11.87
CA GLY A 34 7.82 -0.02 10.98
C GLY A 34 7.31 -0.06 9.54
N THR A 35 6.99 -1.25 9.03
CA THR A 35 6.39 -1.42 7.69
C THR A 35 5.03 -0.74 7.61
N ILE A 36 4.17 -0.92 8.63
CA ILE A 36 2.84 -0.29 8.69
C ILE A 36 2.94 1.24 8.62
N VAL A 37 3.86 1.84 9.39
CA VAL A 37 4.09 3.29 9.36
C VAL A 37 4.51 3.76 7.97
N ILE A 38 5.48 3.08 7.35
CA ILE A 38 5.94 3.40 5.99
C ILE A 38 4.80 3.28 4.98
N TYR A 39 4.00 2.22 5.08
CA TYR A 39 2.89 1.97 4.16
C TYR A 39 1.82 3.05 4.29
N LEU A 40 1.42 3.42 5.52
CA LEU A 40 0.45 4.50 5.73
C LEU A 40 0.95 5.84 5.21
N GLN A 41 2.23 6.16 5.35
CA GLN A 41 2.78 7.39 4.77
C GLN A 41 2.60 7.43 3.24
N TRP A 42 2.82 6.31 2.56
CA TRP A 42 2.60 6.20 1.11
C TRP A 42 1.13 6.27 0.74
N VAL A 43 0.24 5.60 1.48
CA VAL A 43 -1.21 5.66 1.28
C VAL A 43 -1.71 7.09 1.42
N ARG A 44 -1.28 7.83 2.46
CA ARG A 44 -1.68 9.22 2.66
C ARG A 44 -1.20 10.13 1.55
N ARG A 45 0.06 9.98 1.10
CA ARG A 45 0.60 10.73 -0.04
C ARG A 45 -0.21 10.46 -1.31
N PHE A 46 -0.64 9.22 -1.51
CA PHE A 46 -1.49 8.83 -2.64
C PHE A 46 -2.89 9.44 -2.53
N ARG A 47 -3.52 9.38 -1.37
CA ARG A 47 -4.84 10.02 -1.13
C ARG A 47 -4.78 11.52 -1.40
N THR A 48 -3.79 12.22 -0.85
CA THR A 48 -3.56 13.64 -1.16
C THR A 48 -3.31 13.89 -2.65
N TYR A 49 -2.64 12.98 -3.35
CA TYR A 49 -2.45 13.07 -4.80
C TYR A 49 -3.77 12.92 -5.57
N CYS A 50 -4.62 11.98 -5.17
CA CYS A 50 -5.96 11.78 -5.72
C CYS A 50 -6.84 13.01 -5.47
N ASP A 51 -6.87 13.52 -4.24
CA ASP A 51 -7.65 14.71 -3.84
C ASP A 51 -7.24 15.93 -4.68
N LYS A 52 -5.94 16.21 -4.78
CA LYS A 52 -5.41 17.34 -5.56
C LYS A 52 -5.74 17.27 -7.04
N ARG A 53 -5.92 16.07 -7.58
CA ARG A 53 -6.23 15.84 -8.99
C ARG A 53 -7.70 15.52 -9.24
N LYS A 54 -8.54 15.57 -8.20
CA LYS A 54 -9.96 15.19 -8.25
C LYS A 54 -10.16 13.80 -8.87
N LEU A 55 -9.26 12.87 -8.58
CA LEU A 55 -9.33 11.48 -9.05
C LEU A 55 -9.96 10.62 -7.96
N PRO A 56 -10.94 9.77 -8.28
CA PRO A 56 -11.49 8.82 -7.31
C PRO A 56 -10.42 7.82 -6.86
N GLU A 57 -10.15 7.75 -5.55
CA GLU A 57 -9.09 6.92 -4.96
C GLU A 57 -9.23 5.45 -5.37
N THR A 58 -10.45 4.91 -5.27
CA THR A 58 -10.77 3.50 -5.53
C THR A 58 -10.46 3.10 -6.97
N GLU A 59 -10.72 3.96 -7.95
CA GLU A 59 -10.38 3.70 -9.36
C GLU A 59 -8.87 3.80 -9.62
N GLN A 60 -8.17 4.62 -8.84
CA GLN A 60 -6.72 4.77 -8.96
C GLN A 60 -5.93 3.71 -8.17
N LEU A 61 -6.59 2.88 -7.34
CA LEU A 61 -5.98 1.74 -6.63
C LEU A 61 -5.74 0.54 -7.57
N THR A 62 -5.02 0.82 -8.65
CA THR A 62 -4.53 -0.14 -9.64
C THR A 62 -3.02 -0.01 -9.77
N ALA A 63 -2.35 -1.02 -10.32
CA ALA A 63 -0.93 -0.94 -10.63
C ALA A 63 -0.61 0.21 -11.61
N VAL A 64 -1.55 0.55 -12.51
CA VAL A 64 -1.41 1.70 -13.42
C VAL A 64 -1.48 3.01 -12.64
N GLY A 65 -2.48 3.18 -11.78
CA GLY A 65 -2.63 4.38 -10.94
C GLY A 65 -1.46 4.56 -9.98
N ALA A 66 -1.00 3.49 -9.32
CA ALA A 66 0.17 3.50 -8.45
C ALA A 66 1.45 3.91 -9.21
N ARG A 67 1.67 3.41 -10.43
CA ARG A 67 2.79 3.84 -11.28
C ARG A 67 2.70 5.31 -11.69
N ARG A 68 1.51 5.79 -12.04
CA ARG A 68 1.27 7.21 -12.38
C ARG A 68 1.56 8.11 -11.18
N PHE A 69 1.03 7.76 -10.01
CA PHE A 69 1.34 8.42 -8.74
C PHE A 69 2.84 8.45 -8.49
N ALA A 70 3.52 7.31 -8.55
CA ALA A 70 4.93 7.22 -8.20
C ALA A 70 5.82 8.00 -9.20
N LYS A 71 5.43 8.07 -10.49
CA LYS A 71 6.08 8.92 -11.50
C LYS A 71 5.86 10.41 -11.19
N ALA A 72 4.64 10.80 -10.83
CA ALA A 72 4.31 12.17 -10.46
C ALA A 72 5.03 12.61 -9.16
N TYR A 73 5.15 11.70 -8.19
CA TYR A 73 5.87 11.92 -6.94
C TYR A 73 7.38 12.04 -7.16
N ALA A 74 7.96 11.19 -8.02
CA ALA A 74 9.38 11.26 -8.35
C ALA A 74 9.76 12.59 -9.04
N GLY A 75 8.90 13.08 -9.95
CA GLY A 75 9.03 14.38 -10.59
C GLY A 75 10.41 14.67 -11.24
N PRO A 76 10.66 15.92 -11.66
CA PRO A 76 11.99 16.35 -12.13
C PRO A 76 13.06 16.34 -11.03
N ARG A 77 12.64 16.48 -9.77
CA ARG A 77 13.53 16.67 -8.59
C ARG A 77 14.30 15.42 -8.18
N LEU A 78 13.86 14.22 -8.59
CA LEU A 78 14.50 12.94 -8.25
C LEU A 78 15.03 12.19 -9.47
N LYS A 79 15.13 12.84 -10.64
CA LYS A 79 15.64 12.23 -11.88
C LYS A 79 17.07 11.72 -11.67
N GLY A 80 17.24 10.39 -11.68
CA GLY A 80 18.54 9.72 -11.78
C GLY A 80 19.00 8.91 -10.56
N ARG A 81 18.41 9.10 -9.36
CA ARG A 81 18.88 8.38 -8.16
C ARG A 81 18.22 7.00 -8.01
N GLN A 82 19.00 5.99 -7.60
CA GLN A 82 18.48 4.67 -7.19
C GLN A 82 17.39 4.76 -6.11
N SER A 83 17.48 5.78 -5.25
CA SER A 83 16.44 6.16 -4.28
C SER A 83 15.04 6.35 -4.91
N SER A 84 14.96 6.78 -6.18
CA SER A 84 13.68 6.89 -6.91
C SER A 84 13.10 5.53 -7.33
N LYS A 85 13.94 4.52 -7.61
CA LYS A 85 13.45 3.16 -7.91
C LYS A 85 12.93 2.48 -6.65
N GLU A 86 13.69 2.55 -5.57
CA GLU A 86 13.29 1.98 -4.29
C GLU A 86 12.01 2.63 -3.76
N SER A 87 11.93 3.97 -3.82
CA SER A 87 10.71 4.70 -3.43
C SER A 87 9.49 4.31 -4.28
N ARG A 88 9.66 4.07 -5.59
CA ARG A 88 8.57 3.60 -6.46
C ARG A 88 8.11 2.19 -6.10
N ASN A 89 9.05 1.30 -5.78
CA ASN A 89 8.74 -0.06 -5.36
C ASN A 89 7.99 -0.06 -4.02
N LEU A 90 8.49 0.69 -3.03
CA LEU A 90 7.83 0.85 -1.74
C LEU A 90 6.43 1.46 -1.86
N ALA A 91 6.28 2.52 -2.68
CA ALA A 91 4.97 3.09 -2.97
C ALA A 91 4.02 2.06 -3.60
N SER A 92 4.50 1.28 -4.58
CA SER A 92 3.68 0.25 -5.22
C SER A 92 3.29 -0.87 -4.25
N ASN A 93 4.20 -1.31 -3.39
CA ASN A 93 3.92 -2.37 -2.40
C ASN A 93 2.92 -1.88 -1.35
N ALA A 94 3.10 -0.66 -0.84
CA ALA A 94 2.18 -0.05 0.11
C ALA A 94 0.76 0.07 -0.48
N LEU A 95 0.65 0.56 -1.72
CA LEU A 95 -0.65 0.71 -2.39
C LEU A 95 -1.28 -0.63 -2.76
N HIS A 96 -0.48 -1.64 -3.10
CA HIS A 96 -0.99 -3.00 -3.33
C HIS A 96 -1.54 -3.61 -2.05
N ALA A 97 -0.80 -3.50 -0.95
CA ALA A 97 -1.23 -3.97 0.37
C ALA A 97 -2.51 -3.25 0.83
N TRP A 98 -2.63 -1.94 0.54
CA TRP A 98 -3.82 -1.15 0.83
C TRP A 98 -5.03 -1.57 -0.01
N ALA A 99 -4.83 -1.79 -1.31
CA ALA A 99 -5.88 -2.28 -2.21
C ALA A 99 -6.36 -3.67 -1.77
N TRP A 100 -5.44 -4.58 -1.47
CA TRP A 100 -5.79 -5.92 -1.01
C TRP A 100 -6.56 -5.90 0.32
N ALA A 101 -6.07 -5.14 1.30
CA ALA A 101 -6.75 -5.00 2.59
C ALA A 101 -8.12 -4.35 2.46
N SER A 102 -8.24 -3.31 1.63
CA SER A 102 -9.53 -2.65 1.35
C SER A 102 -10.52 -3.62 0.70
N ALA A 103 -10.07 -4.46 -0.24
CA ALA A 103 -10.90 -5.49 -0.87
C ALA A 103 -11.32 -6.58 0.12
N ALA A 104 -10.42 -7.03 0.99
CA ALA A 104 -10.73 -7.99 2.06
C ALA A 104 -11.75 -7.43 3.07
N LEU A 105 -11.77 -6.11 3.27
CA LEU A 105 -12.75 -5.40 4.09
C LEU A 105 -14.06 -5.07 3.34
N GLY A 106 -14.23 -5.56 2.10
CA GLY A 106 -15.47 -5.41 1.33
C GLY A 106 -15.55 -4.16 0.46
N THR A 107 -14.47 -3.38 0.31
CA THR A 107 -14.46 -2.25 -0.65
C THR A 107 -14.35 -2.79 -2.08
N PRO A 108 -15.30 -2.49 -2.98
CA PRO A 108 -15.19 -2.87 -4.38
C PRO A 108 -14.05 -2.09 -5.02
N LEU A 109 -13.01 -2.81 -5.44
CA LEU A 109 -11.85 -2.23 -6.10
C LEU A 109 -11.61 -2.88 -7.46
N PRO A 110 -11.12 -2.12 -8.45
CA PRO A 110 -10.67 -2.69 -9.70
C PRO A 110 -9.55 -3.71 -9.44
N PRO A 111 -9.39 -4.72 -10.31
CA PRO A 111 -8.28 -5.65 -10.22
C PRO A 111 -6.94 -4.89 -10.19
N TRP A 112 -6.08 -5.23 -9.23
CA TRP A 112 -4.78 -4.55 -9.09
C TRP A 112 -3.95 -4.58 -10.39
N ARG A 113 -4.02 -5.68 -11.14
CA ARG A 113 -3.51 -5.78 -12.51
C ARG A 113 -4.68 -6.07 -13.42
N ASP A 114 -4.81 -5.30 -14.49
CA ASP A 114 -5.68 -5.66 -15.61
C ASP A 114 -5.30 -7.07 -16.05
N LYS A 115 -6.27 -7.99 -16.06
CA LYS A 115 -6.09 -9.34 -16.57
C LYS A 115 -6.02 -9.31 -18.10
N LEU A 116 -5.07 -8.59 -18.66
CA LEU A 116 -4.78 -8.63 -20.09
C LEU A 116 -3.62 -9.60 -20.30
N GLY A 117 -3.95 -10.86 -20.61
CA GLY A 117 -3.10 -11.73 -21.43
C GLY A 117 -2.18 -12.77 -20.76
N LEU A 118 -2.44 -13.25 -19.53
CA LEU A 118 -1.61 -14.32 -18.93
C LEU A 118 -2.30 -15.70 -18.97
N SER A 119 -1.70 -16.61 -19.74
CA SER A 119 -2.08 -18.03 -19.91
C SER A 119 -2.27 -18.76 -18.56
N PRO A 120 -3.22 -19.73 -18.47
CA PRO A 120 -3.50 -20.51 -17.26
C PRO A 120 -2.28 -21.09 -16.52
N TRP A 121 -1.19 -21.36 -17.22
CA TRP A 121 0.02 -21.98 -16.65
C TRP A 121 0.90 -21.03 -15.81
N VAL A 122 0.79 -19.71 -15.99
CA VAL A 122 1.50 -18.73 -15.13
C VAL A 122 0.83 -18.60 -13.75
N ARG A 123 -0.43 -19.07 -13.62
CA ARG A 123 -1.20 -19.00 -12.37
C ARG A 123 -0.59 -19.86 -11.25
N GLN A 124 0.11 -20.95 -11.61
CA GLN A 124 0.74 -21.85 -10.63
C GLN A 124 1.99 -21.23 -9.99
N THR A 125 2.73 -20.40 -10.73
CA THR A 125 4.01 -19.81 -10.28
C THR A 125 3.81 -18.59 -9.37
N VAL A 126 2.76 -17.81 -9.60
CA VAL A 126 2.45 -16.63 -8.77
C VAL A 126 1.92 -17.05 -7.39
N LYS A 127 1.16 -18.14 -7.28
CA LYS A 127 0.74 -18.65 -5.95
C LYS A 127 1.91 -19.09 -5.07
N ARG A 128 3.09 -19.39 -5.64
CA ARG A 128 4.28 -19.84 -4.91
C ARG A 128 5.29 -18.75 -4.57
N GLN A 129 5.26 -17.58 -5.23
CA GLN A 129 6.15 -16.46 -4.88
C GLN A 129 5.57 -15.51 -3.82
N PHE A 130 4.26 -15.53 -3.59
CA PHE A 130 3.60 -14.67 -2.60
C PHE A 130 3.26 -15.41 -1.28
N ALA A 131 3.73 -16.66 -1.12
CA ALA A 131 3.58 -17.45 0.11
C ALA A 131 4.73 -17.24 1.10
N VAL A 132 5.71 -16.37 0.80
CA VAL A 132 6.80 -16.05 1.71
C VAL A 132 6.88 -14.54 1.82
N ARG A 133 6.45 -14.03 2.98
CA ARG A 133 6.56 -12.63 3.42
C ARG A 133 5.41 -11.71 3.00
N TRP A 134 4.27 -11.93 3.67
CA TRP A 134 3.15 -11.02 3.97
C TRP A 134 2.48 -10.28 2.81
#